data_AF-A0A2A4VAE9-F1
#
_entry.id   AF-A0A2A4VAE9-F1
#
_cell.length_a   1.000
_cell.length_b   1.000
_cell.length_c   1.000
_cell.angle_alpha   90.00
_cell.angle_beta   90.00
_cell.angle_gamma   90.00
#
_symmetry.space_group_name_H-M   'P 1'
#
loop_
_entity.id
_entity.type
_entity.pdbx_description
1 polymer ?
#
loop_
_entity_poly.entity_id
_entity_poly.type
_entity_poly.pdbx_seq_one_letter_code
_entity_poly.pdbx_strand_id
1 'polypeptide(L)'
;MITETTEQQKEYFGNLLSAFEGQYLLTLELKRSTSDVDEFKLLQQFVISLNNSVFMNRRPNKEHSLKGFVVTEKPRSSPTVLYHLLIAEADYSLPPLARLRRMTQKAVTDSQRRLRSEGIVGFTLRDYADHKNSHFGRYVSRKFQFKSMRWNRSKEAVGLLSPKGVLFGRDRFA
;
A
#
# COMPACT_ATOMS: atom_id res chain seq x y z
N MET A 1 12.27 1.07 28.56
CA MET A 1 11.19 0.86 27.57
C MET A 1 10.40 2.15 27.47
N ILE A 2 10.59 2.93 26.40
CA ILE A 2 9.85 4.18 26.20
C ILE A 2 8.49 3.80 25.62
N THR A 3 7.43 3.90 26.41
CA THR A 3 6.06 3.84 25.91
C THR A 3 5.79 5.13 25.17
N GLU A 4 6.07 5.15 23.87
CA GLU A 4 5.74 6.29 23.01
C GLU A 4 4.22 6.45 22.96
N THR A 5 3.77 7.66 23.33
CA THR A 5 2.36 8.03 23.44
C THR A 5 1.69 8.01 22.07
N THR A 6 0.38 7.76 22.02
CA THR A 6 -0.41 7.78 20.78
C THR A 6 -0.23 9.07 19.96
N GLU A 7 0.07 10.20 20.59
CA GLU A 7 0.36 11.47 19.89
C GLU A 7 1.72 11.44 19.18
N GLN A 8 2.78 10.92 19.82
CA GLN A 8 4.08 10.73 19.17
C GLN A 8 4.00 9.80 17.96
N GLN A 9 3.14 8.78 18.00
CA GLN A 9 2.95 7.88 16.88
C GLN A 9 2.26 8.57 15.70
N LYS A 10 1.21 9.35 15.98
CA LYS A 10 0.52 10.15 14.95
C LYS A 10 1.45 11.18 14.35
N GLU A 11 2.29 11.81 15.16
CA GLU A 11 3.25 12.79 14.69
C GLU A 11 4.31 12.14 13.80
N TYR A 12 4.91 11.02 14.22
CA TYR A 12 5.90 10.30 13.41
C TYR A 12 5.33 9.83 12.06
N PHE A 13 4.24 9.06 12.07
CA PHE A 13 3.65 8.56 10.82
C PHE A 13 2.97 9.68 10.02
N GLY A 14 2.39 10.67 10.70
CA GLY A 14 1.82 11.85 10.08
C GLY A 14 2.87 12.65 9.32
N ASN A 15 4.02 12.91 9.94
CA ASN A 15 5.15 13.59 9.31
C ASN A 15 5.68 12.76 8.13
N LEU A 16 5.94 11.46 8.33
CA LEU A 16 6.42 10.54 7.30
C LEU A 16 5.51 10.53 6.06
N LEU A 17 4.19 10.43 6.27
CA LEU A 17 3.21 10.32 5.19
C LEU A 17 2.87 11.69 4.59
N SER A 18 2.96 12.78 5.35
CA SER A 18 2.72 14.15 4.88
C SER A 18 3.83 14.70 4.00
N ALA A 19 5.07 14.24 4.21
CA ALA A 19 6.21 14.57 3.36
C ALA A 19 6.19 13.79 2.03
N PHE A 20 5.27 12.85 1.84
CA PHE A 20 5.22 12.01 0.66
C PHE A 20 4.36 12.61 -0.46
N GLU A 21 5.01 12.94 -1.58
CA GLU A 21 4.36 13.42 -2.81
C GLU A 21 3.86 12.22 -3.63
N GLY A 22 2.70 11.68 -3.22
CA GLY A 22 2.06 10.55 -3.91
C GLY A 22 1.30 10.99 -5.16
N GLN A 23 1.43 10.21 -6.24
CA GLN A 23 0.66 10.40 -7.48
C GLN A 23 -0.64 9.59 -7.47
N TYR A 24 -0.60 8.34 -6.98
CA TYR A 24 -1.77 7.46 -6.96
C TYR A 24 -2.04 6.88 -5.57
N LEU A 25 -3.34 6.72 -5.26
CA LEU A 25 -3.80 5.88 -4.16
C LEU A 25 -4.48 4.65 -4.72
N LEU A 26 -3.89 3.50 -4.48
CA LEU A 26 -4.50 2.21 -4.76
C LEU A 26 -4.92 1.56 -3.44
N THR A 27 -6.20 1.33 -3.24
CA THR A 27 -6.70 0.53 -2.12
C THR A 27 -7.07 -0.86 -2.61
N LEU A 28 -6.48 -1.90 -2.04
CA LEU A 28 -6.84 -3.29 -2.25
C LEU A 28 -7.71 -3.77 -1.10
N GLU A 29 -8.73 -4.54 -1.41
CA GLU A 29 -9.64 -5.11 -0.42
C GLU A 29 -9.43 -6.62 -0.38
N LEU A 30 -8.99 -7.15 0.75
CA LEU A 30 -8.81 -8.59 0.98
C LEU A 30 -9.87 -9.08 1.96
N LYS A 31 -10.38 -10.29 1.76
CA LYS A 31 -11.36 -10.89 2.66
C LYS A 31 -10.73 -11.17 4.03
N ARG A 32 -11.37 -10.73 5.12
CA ARG A 32 -10.87 -10.88 6.50
C ARG A 32 -10.78 -12.35 6.98
N SER A 33 -11.46 -13.28 6.30
CA SER A 33 -11.32 -14.71 6.61
C SER A 33 -9.99 -15.31 6.13
N THR A 34 -9.19 -14.56 5.37
CA THR A 34 -7.84 -14.98 4.95
C THR A 34 -6.88 -14.84 6.13
N SER A 35 -5.96 -15.80 6.28
CA SER A 35 -4.96 -15.75 7.36
C SER A 35 -4.00 -14.56 7.17
N ASP A 36 -3.45 -13.98 8.24
CA ASP A 36 -2.47 -12.87 8.13
C ASP A 36 -1.28 -13.23 7.21
N VAL A 37 -0.85 -14.50 7.22
CA VAL A 37 0.23 -15.02 6.37
C VAL A 37 -0.18 -15.00 4.89
N ASP A 38 -1.41 -15.40 4.59
CA ASP A 38 -1.89 -15.46 3.20
C ASP A 38 -2.31 -14.09 2.68
N GLU A 39 -2.83 -13.21 3.56
CA GLU A 39 -3.03 -11.78 3.27
C GLU A 39 -1.70 -11.15 2.80
N PHE A 40 -0.62 -11.41 3.55
CA PHE A 40 0.71 -10.92 3.21
C PHE A 40 1.23 -11.50 1.90
N LYS A 41 1.14 -12.83 1.68
CA LYS A 41 1.57 -13.46 0.41
C LYS A 41 0.81 -12.89 -0.78
N LEU A 42 -0.50 -12.70 -0.65
CA LEU A 42 -1.36 -12.10 -1.68
C LEU A 42 -0.90 -10.69 -2.03
N LEU A 43 -0.64 -9.86 -1.01
CA LEU A 43 -0.10 -8.53 -1.21
C LEU A 43 1.26 -8.56 -1.91
N GLN A 44 2.18 -9.44 -1.49
CA GLN A 44 3.49 -9.58 -2.13
C GLN A 44 3.36 -9.93 -3.61
N GLN A 45 2.59 -10.97 -3.92
CA GLN A 45 2.36 -11.42 -5.29
C GLN A 45 1.72 -10.32 -6.15
N PHE A 46 0.74 -9.61 -5.59
CA PHE A 46 0.10 -8.48 -6.26
C PHE A 46 1.11 -7.39 -6.59
N VAL A 47 1.90 -6.93 -5.61
CA VAL A 47 2.87 -5.84 -5.82
C VAL A 47 3.97 -6.25 -6.80
N ILE A 48 4.47 -7.48 -6.72
CA ILE A 48 5.45 -8.01 -7.69
C ILE A 48 4.85 -8.03 -9.10
N SER A 49 3.63 -8.53 -9.26
CA SER A 49 2.94 -8.57 -10.56
C SER A 49 2.67 -7.17 -11.13
N LEU A 50 2.31 -6.22 -10.27
CA LEU A 50 2.10 -4.83 -10.65
C LEU A 50 3.42 -4.15 -11.04
N ASN A 51 4.50 -4.34 -10.27
CA ASN A 51 5.85 -3.88 -10.62
C ASN A 51 6.25 -4.42 -12.00
N ASN A 52 6.11 -5.72 -12.23
CA ASN A 52 6.41 -6.33 -13.53
C ASN A 52 5.53 -5.72 -14.64
N SER A 53 4.24 -5.53 -14.40
CA SER A 53 3.35 -4.95 -15.42
C SER A 53 3.67 -3.50 -15.76
N VAL A 54 4.17 -2.72 -14.80
CA VAL A 54 4.54 -1.31 -14.97
C VAL A 54 5.93 -1.16 -15.60
N PHE A 55 6.90 -2.00 -15.19
CA PHE A 55 8.32 -1.82 -15.51
C PHE A 55 8.95 -2.93 -16.38
N MET A 56 8.48 -4.19 -16.34
CA MET A 56 8.91 -5.17 -17.35
C MET A 56 8.36 -4.75 -18.72
N ASN A 57 9.21 -4.93 -19.73
CA ASN A 57 9.14 -4.39 -21.10
C ASN A 57 9.73 -2.99 -21.31
N ARG A 58 10.09 -2.23 -20.26
CA ARG A 58 10.71 -0.92 -20.45
C ARG A 58 12.24 -0.98 -20.47
N ARG A 59 12.92 -1.65 -19.53
CA ARG A 59 14.40 -1.85 -19.52
C ARG A 59 14.85 -3.04 -18.64
N PRO A 60 15.64 -4.01 -19.15
CA PRO A 60 16.09 -5.20 -18.39
C PRO A 60 17.21 -4.95 -17.36
N ASN A 61 17.88 -3.79 -17.36
CA ASN A 61 19.16 -3.57 -16.65
C ASN A 61 19.09 -2.62 -15.44
N LYS A 62 17.89 -2.27 -14.94
CA LYS A 62 17.75 -1.41 -13.75
C LYS A 62 16.67 -1.98 -12.83
N GLU A 63 16.94 -1.98 -11.52
CA GLU A 63 15.93 -2.31 -10.50
C GLU A 63 14.85 -1.22 -10.50
N HIS A 64 13.77 -1.46 -11.23
CA HIS A 64 12.62 -0.56 -11.27
C HIS A 64 11.51 -1.09 -10.37
N SER A 65 10.95 -0.22 -9.55
CA SER A 65 9.83 -0.56 -8.69
C SER A 65 8.97 0.64 -8.43
N LEU A 66 7.71 0.38 -8.10
CA LEU A 66 6.82 1.38 -7.54
C LEU A 66 7.47 1.88 -6.25
N LYS A 67 7.65 3.19 -6.13
CA LYS A 67 8.11 3.81 -4.90
C LYS A 67 6.91 4.23 -4.07
N GLY A 68 7.00 4.03 -2.76
CA GLY A 68 6.03 4.56 -1.82
C GLY A 68 5.70 3.64 -0.67
N PHE A 69 4.53 3.86 -0.07
CA PHE A 69 4.16 3.24 1.19
C PHE A 69 2.94 2.34 1.03
N VAL A 70 2.88 1.31 1.86
CA VAL A 70 1.68 0.50 2.06
C VAL A 70 1.24 0.68 3.49
N VAL A 71 -0.04 0.91 3.69
CA VAL A 71 -0.60 1.00 5.03
C VAL A 71 -1.82 0.09 5.13
N THR A 72 -1.83 -0.74 6.17
CA THR A 72 -2.88 -1.74 6.41
C THR A 72 -3.95 -1.16 7.34
N GLU A 73 -5.21 -1.23 6.91
CA GLU A 73 -6.39 -0.90 7.73
C GLU A 73 -7.23 -2.16 7.96
N LYS A 74 -7.65 -2.41 9.20
CA LYS A 74 -8.57 -3.50 9.56
C LYS A 74 -9.86 -2.90 10.16
N PRO A 75 -10.77 -2.32 9.36
CA PRO A 75 -11.97 -1.65 9.88
C PRO A 75 -12.83 -2.63 10.69
N ARG A 76 -13.25 -2.27 11.91
CA ARG A 76 -14.00 -3.20 12.78
C ARG A 76 -15.30 -3.71 12.13
N SER A 77 -16.00 -2.83 11.41
CA SER A 77 -17.29 -3.11 10.75
C SER A 77 -17.17 -3.72 9.35
N SER A 78 -15.96 -3.89 8.80
CA SER A 78 -15.78 -4.43 7.44
C SER A 78 -15.45 -5.92 7.46
N PRO A 79 -16.02 -6.73 6.54
CA PRO A 79 -15.54 -8.09 6.28
C PRO A 79 -14.21 -8.12 5.50
N THR A 80 -13.61 -6.95 5.23
CA THR A 80 -12.34 -6.83 4.49
C THR A 80 -11.24 -6.17 5.29
N VAL A 81 -10.01 -6.56 4.99
CA VAL A 81 -8.77 -5.85 5.32
C VAL A 81 -8.40 -4.99 4.12
N LEU A 82 -8.03 -3.75 4.36
CA LEU A 82 -7.67 -2.80 3.32
C LEU A 82 -6.16 -2.59 3.31
N TYR A 83 -5.55 -2.68 2.14
CA TYR A 83 -4.16 -2.28 1.93
C TYR A 83 -4.15 -1.04 1.04
N HIS A 84 -3.69 0.07 1.61
CA HIS A 84 -3.60 1.34 0.91
C HIS A 84 -2.16 1.54 0.44
N LEU A 85 -1.97 1.47 -0.87
CA LEU A 85 -0.70 1.68 -1.55
C LEU A 85 -0.66 3.15 -2.00
N LEU A 86 0.19 3.92 -1.33
CA LEU A 86 0.55 5.28 -1.68
C LEU A 86 1.70 5.21 -2.67
N ILE A 87 1.43 5.47 -3.95
CA ILE A 87 2.41 5.32 -5.02
C ILE A 87 2.90 6.71 -5.42
N ALA A 88 4.21 6.96 -5.30
CA ALA A 88 4.84 8.17 -5.82
C ALA A 88 5.34 7.96 -7.24
N GLU A 89 5.45 9.08 -7.96
CA GLU A 89 6.18 9.12 -9.21
C GLU A 89 7.61 8.60 -8.95
N ALA A 90 7.98 7.52 -9.66
CA ALA A 90 9.34 7.03 -9.62
C ALA A 90 10.24 7.98 -10.44
N ASP A 91 11.55 7.72 -10.50
CA ASP A 91 12.47 8.43 -11.40
C ASP A 91 12.13 8.26 -12.90
N TYR A 92 10.99 7.62 -13.20
CA TYR A 92 10.39 7.33 -14.49
C TYR A 92 8.89 7.60 -14.41
N SER A 93 8.31 8.10 -15.50
CA SER A 93 6.88 8.41 -15.55
C SER A 93 6.03 7.16 -15.34
N LEU A 94 5.19 7.22 -14.29
CA LEU A 94 4.15 6.22 -14.07
C LEU A 94 3.17 6.23 -15.24
N PRO A 95 2.56 5.07 -15.57
CA PRO A 95 1.54 5.04 -16.61
C PRO A 95 0.35 5.92 -16.21
N PRO A 96 -0.37 6.53 -17.18
CA PRO A 96 -1.59 7.28 -16.91
C PRO A 96 -2.64 6.46 -16.14
N LEU A 97 -3.49 7.11 -15.36
CA LEU A 97 -4.52 6.49 -14.51
C LEU A 97 -5.29 5.36 -15.20
N ALA A 98 -5.76 5.58 -16.43
CA ALA A 98 -6.53 4.59 -17.17
C ALA A 98 -5.72 3.31 -17.47
N ARG A 99 -4.43 3.45 -17.80
CA ARG A 99 -3.54 2.31 -18.06
C ARG A 99 -3.20 1.58 -16.77
N LEU A 100 -2.90 2.32 -15.69
CA LEU A 100 -2.67 1.73 -14.37
C LEU A 100 -3.90 0.96 -13.88
N ARG A 101 -5.10 1.52 -14.03
CA ARG A 101 -6.36 0.87 -13.68
C ARG A 101 -6.55 -0.47 -14.41
N ARG A 102 -6.27 -0.53 -15.71
CA ARG A 102 -6.36 -1.78 -16.49
C ARG A 102 -5.36 -2.83 -16.00
N MET A 103 -4.13 -2.41 -15.70
CA MET A 103 -3.09 -3.30 -15.16
C MET A 103 -3.49 -3.85 -13.78
N THR A 104 -3.98 -2.98 -12.89
CA THR A 104 -4.49 -3.37 -11.59
C THR A 104 -5.68 -4.31 -11.70
N GLN A 105 -6.67 -3.99 -12.55
CA GLN A 105 -7.83 -4.86 -12.77
C GLN A 105 -7.41 -6.26 -13.23
N LYS A 106 -6.47 -6.35 -14.19
CA LYS A 106 -5.94 -7.62 -14.65
C LYS A 106 -5.29 -8.40 -13.50
N ALA A 107 -4.43 -7.77 -12.71
CA ALA A 107 -3.77 -8.40 -11.58
C ALA A 107 -4.78 -8.91 -10.53
N VAL A 108 -5.82 -8.13 -10.22
CA VAL A 108 -6.89 -8.54 -9.29
C VAL A 108 -7.67 -9.73 -9.84
N THR A 109 -8.09 -9.69 -11.11
CA THR A 109 -8.81 -10.78 -11.75
C THR A 109 -7.98 -12.07 -11.81
N ASP A 110 -6.68 -11.97 -12.08
CA ASP A 110 -5.77 -13.11 -12.08
C ASP A 110 -5.62 -13.71 -10.67
N SER A 111 -5.52 -12.88 -9.64
CA SER A 111 -5.53 -13.33 -8.24
C SER A 111 -6.84 -14.03 -7.86
N GLN A 112 -7.99 -13.47 -8.23
CA GLN A 112 -9.31 -14.04 -7.95
C GLN A 112 -9.53 -15.40 -8.61
N ARG A 113 -9.06 -15.58 -9.85
CA ARG A 113 -9.15 -16.86 -10.57
C ARG A 113 -8.34 -17.97 -9.90
N ARG A 114 -7.19 -17.63 -9.33
CA ARG A 114 -6.27 -18.60 -8.69
C ARG A 114 -6.73 -19.04 -7.31
N LEU A 115 -7.38 -18.17 -6.54
CA LEU A 115 -7.66 -18.41 -5.12
C LEU A 115 -9.15 -18.25 -4.80
N ARG A 116 -9.95 -19.21 -5.31
CA ARG A 116 -11.43 -19.17 -5.33
C ARG A 116 -12.12 -18.93 -3.96
N SER A 117 -11.46 -19.19 -2.84
CA SER A 117 -12.02 -19.05 -1.47
C SER A 117 -11.43 -17.90 -0.63
N GLU A 118 -10.25 -17.39 -1.01
CA GLU A 118 -9.45 -16.42 -0.26
C GLU A 118 -8.77 -15.45 -1.22
N GLY A 119 -9.01 -14.15 -1.12
CA GLY A 119 -8.39 -13.28 -2.12
C GLY A 119 -8.75 -11.81 -2.04
N ILE A 120 -8.15 -11.08 -2.99
CA ILE A 120 -8.48 -9.69 -3.28
C ILE A 120 -9.90 -9.65 -3.86
N VAL A 121 -10.83 -9.08 -3.12
CA VAL A 121 -12.25 -8.98 -3.51
C VAL A 121 -12.54 -7.74 -4.33
N GLY A 122 -11.70 -6.72 -4.24
CA GLY A 122 -11.89 -5.46 -4.95
C GLY A 122 -10.68 -4.56 -4.88
N PHE A 123 -10.74 -3.46 -5.63
CA PHE A 123 -9.80 -2.38 -5.51
C PHE A 123 -10.43 -1.04 -5.88
N THR A 124 -9.84 0.04 -5.38
CA THR A 124 -10.10 1.40 -5.86
C THR A 124 -8.78 2.07 -6.21
N LEU A 125 -8.75 2.80 -7.33
CA LEU A 125 -7.59 3.57 -7.77
C LEU A 125 -8.01 5.02 -7.97
N ARG A 126 -7.26 5.94 -7.39
CA ARG A 126 -7.47 7.38 -7.48
C ARG A 126 -6.17 8.08 -7.87
N ASP A 127 -6.29 9.08 -8.73
CA ASP A 127 -5.22 9.99 -9.09
C ASP A 127 -5.24 11.18 -8.13
N TYR A 128 -4.07 11.53 -7.63
CA TYR A 128 -3.83 12.67 -6.75
C TYR A 128 -2.80 13.64 -7.34
N ALA A 129 -2.30 13.41 -8.57
CA ALA A 129 -1.28 14.22 -9.25
C ALA A 129 -1.71 15.68 -9.47
N ASP A 130 -2.97 15.91 -9.84
CA ASP A 130 -3.51 17.26 -10.13
C ASP A 130 -3.93 18.04 -8.88
N HIS A 131 -3.92 17.38 -7.74
CA HIS A 131 -4.16 18.05 -6.49
C HIS A 131 -2.80 18.44 -5.92
N LYS A 132 -2.48 19.74 -5.92
CA LYS A 132 -1.38 20.38 -5.15
C LYS A 132 -1.54 20.16 -3.63
N ASN A 133 -1.81 18.93 -3.22
CA ASN A 133 -2.46 18.57 -1.98
C ASN A 133 -1.42 17.93 -1.07
N SER A 134 -0.90 18.78 -0.21
CA SER A 134 -0.54 18.50 1.19
C SER A 134 -1.62 17.73 2.00
N HIS A 135 -2.73 17.34 1.36
CA HIS A 135 -3.85 16.60 1.91
C HIS A 135 -3.77 15.08 1.70
N PHE A 136 -2.88 14.55 0.85
CA PHE A 136 -2.78 13.09 0.68
C PHE A 136 -2.27 12.40 1.95
N GLY A 137 -1.13 12.85 2.47
CA GLY A 137 -0.61 12.39 3.76
C GLY A 137 -1.52 12.73 4.94
N ARG A 138 -2.26 13.86 4.90
CA ARG A 138 -3.29 14.19 5.90
C ARG A 138 -4.53 13.29 5.80
N TYR A 139 -4.95 12.91 4.59
CA TYR A 139 -6.09 12.02 4.37
C TYR A 139 -5.77 10.63 4.92
N VAL A 140 -4.59 10.13 4.57
CA VAL A 140 -4.04 8.86 5.06
C VAL A 140 -3.92 8.94 6.59
N SER A 141 -3.15 9.87 7.16
CA SER A 141 -2.98 9.98 8.62
C SER A 141 -4.27 10.18 9.42
N ARG A 142 -5.32 10.83 8.86
CA ARG A 142 -6.64 10.97 9.51
C ARG A 142 -7.50 9.71 9.43
N LYS A 143 -7.41 8.94 8.33
CA LYS A 143 -8.19 7.72 8.12
C LYS A 143 -7.58 6.52 8.85
N PHE A 144 -6.25 6.47 8.96
CA PHE A 144 -5.59 5.42 9.73
C PHE A 144 -5.83 5.60 11.23
N GLN A 145 -6.52 4.62 11.81
CA GLN A 145 -6.78 4.54 13.25
C GLN A 145 -5.50 4.14 14.02
N PHE A 146 -4.46 4.98 13.98
CA PHE A 146 -3.31 4.88 14.89
C PHE A 146 -3.76 5.04 16.36
N LYS A 147 -4.93 5.65 16.58
CA LYS A 147 -5.49 5.98 17.90
C LYS A 147 -5.69 4.78 18.83
N SER A 148 -5.74 3.54 18.32
CA SER A 148 -6.01 2.35 19.15
C SER A 148 -4.98 1.24 19.02
N MET A 149 -3.83 1.48 18.36
CA MET A 149 -2.81 0.45 18.15
C MET A 149 -1.59 0.70 19.04
N ARG A 150 -1.01 -0.38 19.58
CA ARG A 150 0.31 -0.32 20.24
C ARG A 150 1.37 0.02 19.18
N TRP A 151 2.41 0.76 19.57
CA TRP A 151 3.47 1.23 18.67
C TRP A 151 4.01 0.18 17.70
N ASN A 152 4.34 -1.00 18.20
CA ASN A 152 4.86 -2.09 17.36
C ASN A 152 3.85 -2.54 16.31
N ARG A 153 2.55 -2.56 16.62
CA ARG A 153 1.50 -2.85 15.64
C ARG A 153 1.35 -1.71 14.62
N SER A 154 1.54 -0.46 15.03
CA SER A 154 1.56 0.68 14.10
C SER A 154 2.75 0.59 13.12
N LYS A 155 3.94 0.16 13.58
CA LYS A 155 5.11 -0.13 12.72
C LYS A 155 4.86 -1.32 11.78
N GLU A 156 4.24 -2.38 12.28
CA GLU A 156 3.89 -3.57 11.47
C GLU A 156 2.77 -3.27 10.45
N ALA A 157 1.97 -2.23 10.65
CA ALA A 157 0.91 -1.81 9.73
C ALA A 157 1.42 -0.92 8.58
N VAL A 158 2.65 -0.42 8.64
CA VAL A 158 3.26 0.43 7.60
C VAL A 158 4.40 -0.31 6.93
N GLY A 159 4.36 -0.36 5.60
CA GLY A 159 5.39 -0.98 4.77
C GLY A 159 5.88 -0.06 3.65
N LEU A 160 7.03 -0.40 3.10
CA LEU A 160 7.64 0.27 1.97
C LEU A 160 7.51 -0.59 0.72
N LEU A 161 7.09 0.03 -0.39
CA LEU A 161 7.11 -0.62 -1.71
C LEU A 161 8.56 -0.78 -2.19
N SER A 162 8.87 -1.96 -2.72
CA SER A 162 10.20 -2.33 -3.21
C SER A 162 10.09 -3.22 -4.46
N PRO A 163 11.20 -3.49 -5.19
CA PRO A 163 11.19 -4.41 -6.31
C PRO A 163 10.74 -5.82 -5.93
N LYS A 164 11.05 -6.24 -4.71
CA LYS A 164 10.72 -7.58 -4.19
C LYS A 164 9.35 -7.66 -3.51
N GLY A 165 8.55 -6.60 -3.61
CA GLY A 165 7.23 -6.48 -2.99
C GLY A 165 7.20 -5.50 -1.83
N VAL A 166 6.52 -5.82 -0.72
CA VAL A 166 6.34 -4.89 0.41
C VAL A 166 7.23 -5.25 1.59
N LEU A 167 7.97 -4.27 2.12
CA LEU A 167 8.81 -4.43 3.31
C LEU A 167 8.12 -3.75 4.50
N PHE A 168 7.51 -4.51 5.40
CA PHE A 168 6.91 -3.94 6.61
C PHE A 168 7.94 -3.62 7.69
N GLY A 169 7.59 -2.66 8.54
CA GLY A 169 8.45 -2.00 9.50
C GLY A 169 9.12 -2.81 10.62
N ARG A 170 9.13 -4.15 10.57
CA ARG A 170 9.92 -4.95 11.52
C ARG A 170 11.44 -4.84 11.26
N ASP A 171 11.85 -4.62 10.01
CA ASP A 171 13.26 -4.77 9.60
C ASP A 171 13.95 -3.46 9.16
N ARG A 172 13.28 -2.29 9.24
CA ARG A 172 13.86 -0.99 8.79
C ARG A 172 13.68 0.20 9.74
N PHE A 173 12.86 0.08 10.79
CA PHE A 173 12.64 1.15 11.78
C PHE A 173 13.20 0.78 13.18
N ALA A 174 14.24 -0.07 13.19
CA ALA A 174 15.07 -0.40 14.35
C ALA A 174 16.38 0.36 14.26
#